data_AF-A0A5U8SY46-F1
#
_entry.id   AF-A0A5U8SY46-F1
#
_cell.length_a   1.000
_cell.length_b   1.000
_cell.length_c   1.000
_cell.angle_alpha   90.00
_cell.angle_beta   90.00
_cell.angle_gamma   90.00
#
_symmetry.space_group_name_H-M   'P 1'
#
loop_
_entity.id
_entity.type
_entity.pdbx_description
1 polymer ?
#
loop_
_entity_poly.entity_id
_entity_poly.type
_entity_poly.pdbx_seq_one_letter_code
_entity_poly.pdbx_strand_id
1 'polypeptide(L)'
;MNSNKGAVYIATTLDTKSDEIFYVSELIQRTGLAVKTVDLTTKPGQLTREADVCARDVAACHPDGESAVFCGDRGRAIAAMAVAFERFLAKQNDIAALLGLGGSGGTALITPAM
;
A
#
# COMPACT_ATOMS: atom_id res chain seq x y z
N MET A 1 5.04 29.45 -9.09
CA MET A 1 5.84 28.30 -8.62
C MET A 1 4.88 27.18 -8.23
N ASN A 2 4.37 26.42 -9.20
CA ASN A 2 3.59 25.22 -8.91
C ASN A 2 4.31 24.05 -9.59
N SER A 3 5.43 23.62 -9.02
CA SER A 3 5.94 22.29 -9.32
C SER A 3 4.92 21.33 -8.73
N ASN A 4 4.22 20.57 -9.57
CA ASN A 4 3.36 19.48 -9.13
C ASN A 4 4.25 18.47 -8.39
N LYS A 5 4.43 18.65 -7.08
CA LYS A 5 5.30 17.80 -6.27
C LYS A 5 4.50 16.53 -5.98
N GLY A 6 4.84 15.46 -6.66
CA GLY A 6 4.34 14.13 -6.32
C GLY A 6 4.65 13.76 -4.87
N ALA A 7 3.96 12.76 -4.37
CA ALA A 7 4.13 12.23 -3.02
C ALA A 7 5.05 11.00 -3.02
N VAL A 8 5.70 10.76 -1.89
CA VAL A 8 6.33 9.47 -1.59
C VAL A 8 5.23 8.53 -1.12
N TYR A 9 4.97 7.48 -1.89
CA TYR A 9 4.06 6.42 -1.50
C TYR A 9 4.79 5.43 -0.61
N ILE A 10 4.22 5.09 0.55
CA ILE A 10 4.76 4.07 1.44
C ILE A 10 3.73 2.96 1.56
N ALA A 11 4.08 1.75 1.19
CA ALA A 11 3.17 0.61 1.13
C ALA A 11 3.59 -0.47 2.14
N THR A 12 2.61 -1.00 2.89
CA THR A 12 2.83 -2.13 3.82
C THR A 12 1.53 -2.87 4.13
N THR A 13 1.63 -4.01 4.81
CA THR A 13 0.49 -4.67 5.46
C THR A 13 0.31 -4.07 6.85
N LEU A 14 -0.67 -3.17 7.00
CA LEU A 14 -0.84 -2.35 8.20
C LEU A 14 -1.16 -3.17 9.45
N ASP A 15 -1.84 -4.32 9.30
CA ASP A 15 -2.16 -5.26 10.38
C ASP A 15 -0.94 -5.72 11.20
N THR A 16 0.24 -5.67 10.62
CA THR A 16 1.48 -6.16 11.23
C THR A 16 2.58 -5.11 11.27
N LYS A 17 2.48 -4.03 10.49
CA LYS A 17 3.53 -3.02 10.30
C LYS A 17 3.04 -1.57 10.43
N SER A 18 1.95 -1.37 11.18
CA SER A 18 1.38 -0.04 11.45
C SER A 18 2.41 0.92 12.04
N ASP A 19 3.13 0.52 13.09
CA ASP A 19 4.06 1.42 13.77
C ASP A 19 5.22 1.84 12.84
N GLU A 20 5.73 0.90 12.03
CA GLU A 20 6.84 1.17 11.12
C GLU A 20 6.47 2.12 9.98
N ILE A 21 5.30 1.96 9.33
CA ILE A 21 4.90 2.85 8.25
C ILE A 21 4.69 4.29 8.75
N PHE A 22 4.09 4.46 9.93
CA PHE A 22 3.86 5.80 10.47
C PHE A 22 5.14 6.45 10.96
N TYR A 23 6.05 5.68 11.56
CA TYR A 23 7.39 6.17 11.89
C TYR A 23 8.14 6.66 10.65
N VAL A 24 8.19 5.85 9.57
CA VAL A 24 8.88 6.24 8.33
C VAL A 24 8.18 7.41 7.64
N SER A 25 6.84 7.45 7.64
CA SER A 25 6.05 8.57 7.12
C SER A 25 6.41 9.87 7.82
N GLU A 26 6.45 9.89 9.15
CA GLU A 26 6.81 11.07 9.93
C GLU A 26 8.25 11.54 9.63
N LEU A 27 9.20 10.61 9.48
CA LEU A 27 10.56 10.96 9.10
C LEU A 27 10.63 11.64 7.73
N ILE A 28 9.90 11.14 6.74
CA ILE A 28 9.89 11.72 5.39
C ILE A 28 9.16 13.08 5.40
N GLN A 29 8.04 13.19 6.11
CA GLN A 29 7.31 14.46 6.24
C GLN A 29 8.19 15.56 6.87
N ARG A 30 9.05 15.22 7.84
CA ARG A 30 10.02 16.17 8.44
C ARG A 30 11.06 16.72 7.46
N THR A 31 11.25 16.07 6.31
CA THR A 31 12.10 16.60 5.22
C THR A 31 11.37 17.62 4.33
N GLY A 32 10.06 17.82 4.53
CA GLY A 32 9.21 18.69 3.71
C GLY A 32 8.65 18.03 2.46
N LEU A 33 8.80 16.71 2.32
CA LEU A 33 8.19 15.92 1.24
C LEU A 33 6.77 15.48 1.62
N ALA A 34 5.88 15.45 0.63
CA ALA A 34 4.55 14.88 0.78
C ALA A 34 4.64 13.35 0.85
N VAL A 35 3.80 12.72 1.67
CA VAL A 35 3.73 11.27 1.85
C VAL A 35 2.29 10.81 1.65
N LYS A 36 2.11 9.63 1.05
CA LYS A 36 0.83 8.91 1.00
C LYS A 36 1.05 7.48 1.48
N THR A 37 0.41 7.10 2.57
CA THR A 37 0.47 5.75 3.13
C THR A 37 -0.57 4.85 2.46
N VAL A 38 -0.17 3.62 2.12
CA VAL A 38 -1.02 2.63 1.43
C VAL A 38 -1.03 1.34 2.22
N ASP A 39 -2.24 0.93 2.64
CA ASP A 39 -2.45 -0.34 3.30
C ASP A 39 -2.69 -1.47 2.28
N LEU A 40 -2.01 -2.60 2.49
CA LEU A 40 -2.07 -3.81 1.68
C LEU A 40 -2.47 -5.04 2.52
N THR A 41 -3.04 -4.81 3.69
CA THR A 41 -3.57 -5.86 4.56
C THR A 41 -4.58 -6.72 3.80
N THR A 42 -4.34 -8.03 3.80
CA THR A 42 -5.20 -9.00 3.11
C THR A 42 -6.12 -9.78 4.04
N LYS A 43 -6.01 -9.56 5.35
CA LYS A 43 -6.79 -10.24 6.37
C LYS A 43 -7.78 -9.29 7.04
N PRO A 44 -9.00 -9.74 7.36
CA PRO A 44 -9.90 -8.94 8.16
C PRO A 44 -9.30 -8.74 9.56
N GLY A 45 -9.40 -7.51 10.06
CA GLY A 45 -8.90 -7.12 11.37
C GLY A 45 -9.25 -5.67 11.66
N GLN A 46 -9.25 -5.31 12.93
CA GLN A 46 -9.39 -3.91 13.33
C GLN A 46 -8.01 -3.27 13.32
N LEU A 47 -7.86 -2.19 12.54
CA LEU A 47 -6.67 -1.36 12.53
C LEU A 47 -6.79 -0.30 13.61
N THR A 48 -5.69 0.00 14.29
CA THR A 48 -5.63 1.05 15.31
C THR A 48 -5.56 2.45 14.70
N ARG A 49 -5.01 2.55 13.48
CA ARG A 49 -4.88 3.76 12.69
C ARG A 49 -5.04 3.41 11.21
N GLU A 50 -5.69 4.28 10.45
CA GLU A 50 -5.90 4.08 9.01
C GLU A 50 -4.75 4.69 8.19
N ALA A 51 -4.49 4.10 7.02
CA ALA A 51 -3.64 4.67 6.00
C ALA A 51 -4.43 5.67 5.13
N ASP A 52 -3.73 6.51 4.37
CA ASP A 52 -4.37 7.46 3.44
C ASP A 52 -5.13 6.76 2.32
N VAL A 53 -4.66 5.56 1.92
CA VAL A 53 -5.34 4.65 1.00
C VAL A 53 -5.55 3.32 1.72
N CYS A 54 -6.81 2.92 1.90
CA CYS A 54 -7.12 1.69 2.62
C CYS A 54 -6.96 0.45 1.72
N ALA A 55 -6.77 -0.72 2.32
CA ALA A 55 -6.62 -1.98 1.57
C ALA A 55 -7.81 -2.28 0.64
N ARG A 56 -9.00 -1.80 0.98
CA ARG A 56 -10.19 -1.99 0.15
C ARG A 56 -10.11 -1.20 -1.15
N ASP A 57 -9.64 0.05 -1.10
CA ASP A 57 -9.47 0.89 -2.30
C ASP A 57 -8.47 0.27 -3.28
N VAL A 58 -7.41 -0.32 -2.73
CA VAL A 58 -6.42 -1.07 -3.53
C VAL A 58 -7.05 -2.35 -4.09
N ALA A 59 -7.71 -3.16 -3.26
CA ALA A 59 -8.35 -4.40 -3.67
C ALA A 59 -9.42 -4.21 -4.76
N ALA A 60 -10.14 -3.08 -4.75
CA ALA A 60 -11.12 -2.73 -5.78
C ALA A 60 -10.50 -2.54 -7.17
N CYS A 61 -9.17 -2.36 -7.26
CA CYS A 61 -8.45 -2.32 -8.53
C CYS A 61 -8.15 -3.70 -9.13
N HIS A 62 -8.43 -4.80 -8.41
CA HIS A 62 -8.29 -6.15 -8.94
C HIS A 62 -9.30 -6.40 -10.09
N PRO A 63 -8.92 -7.04 -11.21
CA PRO A 63 -9.83 -7.32 -12.33
C PRO A 63 -11.05 -8.15 -11.92
N ASP A 64 -10.88 -9.08 -10.99
CA ASP A 64 -11.95 -9.94 -10.47
C ASP A 64 -12.63 -9.37 -9.20
N GLY A 65 -12.38 -8.09 -8.90
CA GLY A 65 -12.94 -7.39 -7.74
C GLY A 65 -12.31 -7.75 -6.39
N GLU A 66 -12.77 -7.07 -5.34
CA GLU A 66 -12.23 -7.17 -3.97
C GLU A 66 -12.28 -8.60 -3.40
N SER A 67 -13.28 -9.40 -3.78
CA SER A 67 -13.45 -10.78 -3.31
C SER A 67 -12.32 -11.71 -3.74
N ALA A 68 -11.59 -11.38 -4.80
CA ALA A 68 -10.39 -12.14 -5.19
C ALA A 68 -9.26 -11.96 -4.17
N VAL A 69 -9.17 -10.78 -3.57
CA VAL A 69 -8.20 -10.45 -2.52
C VAL A 69 -8.66 -11.01 -1.19
N PHE A 70 -9.89 -10.72 -0.76
CA PHE A 70 -10.41 -11.16 0.54
C PHE A 70 -11.04 -12.56 0.48
N CYS A 71 -10.32 -13.52 -0.09
CA CYS A 71 -10.82 -14.87 -0.40
C CYS A 71 -10.61 -15.90 0.73
N GLY A 72 -10.06 -15.50 1.88
CA GLY A 72 -9.81 -16.36 3.04
C GLY A 72 -8.58 -17.27 2.95
N ASP A 73 -8.03 -17.50 1.76
CA ASP A 73 -6.75 -18.18 1.58
C ASP A 73 -5.59 -17.18 1.57
N ARG A 74 -4.63 -17.36 2.48
CA ARG A 74 -3.53 -16.41 2.65
C ARG A 74 -2.67 -16.25 1.38
N GLY A 75 -2.34 -17.36 0.71
CA GLY A 75 -1.43 -17.33 -0.43
C GLY A 75 -2.07 -16.62 -1.63
N ARG A 76 -3.32 -16.99 -1.93
CA ARG A 76 -4.12 -16.36 -2.98
C ARG A 76 -4.40 -14.90 -2.68
N ALA A 77 -4.70 -14.55 -1.44
CA ALA A 77 -4.95 -13.17 -1.04
C ALA A 77 -3.73 -12.27 -1.26
N ILE A 78 -2.52 -12.75 -0.93
CA ILE A 78 -1.27 -12.02 -1.19
C ILE A 78 -1.05 -11.82 -2.70
N ALA A 79 -1.19 -12.87 -3.50
CA ALA A 79 -1.00 -12.79 -4.94
C ALA A 79 -2.04 -11.86 -5.62
N ALA A 80 -3.30 -11.95 -5.21
CA ALA A 80 -4.36 -11.09 -5.70
C ALA A 80 -4.14 -9.62 -5.27
N MET A 81 -3.71 -9.37 -4.03
CA MET A 81 -3.40 -8.01 -3.59
C MET A 81 -2.24 -7.40 -4.38
N ALA A 82 -1.23 -8.18 -4.74
CA ALA A 82 -0.13 -7.71 -5.59
C ALA A 82 -0.64 -7.22 -6.97
N VAL A 83 -1.53 -7.98 -7.62
CA VAL A 83 -2.15 -7.58 -8.89
C VAL A 83 -3.02 -6.33 -8.74
N ALA A 84 -3.79 -6.25 -7.65
CA ALA A 84 -4.57 -5.05 -7.32
C ALA A 84 -3.68 -3.82 -7.12
N PHE A 85 -2.58 -3.98 -6.40
CA PHE A 85 -1.64 -2.91 -6.08
C PHE A 85 -0.89 -2.39 -7.31
N GLU A 86 -0.43 -3.28 -8.19
CA GLU A 86 0.15 -2.93 -9.49
C GLU A 86 -0.80 -2.03 -10.30
N ARG A 87 -2.06 -2.44 -10.39
CA ARG A 87 -3.11 -1.69 -11.11
C ARG A 87 -3.49 -0.39 -10.42
N PHE A 88 -3.49 -0.37 -9.09
CA PHE A 88 -3.73 0.83 -8.30
C PHE A 88 -2.65 1.87 -8.59
N LEU A 89 -1.37 1.49 -8.55
CA LEU A 89 -0.25 2.40 -8.80
C LEU A 89 -0.22 2.89 -10.24
N ALA A 90 -0.52 2.03 -11.22
CA ALA A 90 -0.57 2.42 -12.64
C ALA A 90 -1.59 3.54 -12.95
N LYS A 91 -2.55 3.80 -12.06
CA LYS A 91 -3.53 4.89 -12.18
C LYS A 91 -3.08 6.20 -11.54
N GLN A 92 -2.01 6.18 -10.74
CA GLN A 92 -1.54 7.37 -10.04
C GLN A 92 -0.61 8.19 -10.93
N ASN A 93 -0.83 9.50 -10.98
CA ASN A 93 -0.01 10.43 -11.77
C ASN A 93 0.85 11.34 -10.89
N ASP A 94 0.87 11.10 -9.58
CA ASP A 94 1.51 11.92 -8.55
C ASP A 94 2.55 11.13 -7.72
N ILE A 95 3.05 9.99 -8.21
CA ILE A 95 4.09 9.22 -7.52
C ILE A 95 5.46 9.87 -7.77
N ALA A 96 6.09 10.39 -6.71
CA ALA A 96 7.48 10.85 -6.76
C ALA A 96 8.48 9.74 -6.40
N ALA A 97 8.09 8.83 -5.51
CA ALA A 97 8.84 7.64 -5.12
C ALA A 97 7.89 6.60 -4.49
N LEU A 98 8.31 5.33 -4.51
CA LEU A 98 7.62 4.24 -3.82
C LEU A 98 8.57 3.55 -2.84
N LEU A 99 8.14 3.43 -1.57
CA LEU A 99 8.80 2.68 -0.51
C LEU A 99 7.93 1.50 -0.08
N GLY A 100 8.52 0.33 0.04
CA GLY A 100 7.87 -0.87 0.57
C GLY A 100 8.45 -1.28 1.92
N LEU A 101 7.60 -1.58 2.91
CA LEU A 101 8.01 -2.10 4.20
C LEU A 101 7.43 -3.50 4.39
N GLY A 102 8.27 -4.52 4.58
CA GLY A 102 7.79 -5.90 4.72
C GLY A 102 8.90 -6.91 4.95
N GLY A 103 8.53 -8.08 5.46
CA GLY A 103 9.34 -9.30 5.35
C GLY A 103 9.10 -9.98 4.00
N SER A 104 9.45 -11.26 3.85
CA SER A 104 9.33 -12.00 2.59
C SER A 104 7.96 -11.90 1.92
N GLY A 105 6.87 -12.05 2.69
CA GLY A 105 5.51 -11.93 2.16
C GLY A 105 5.15 -10.51 1.71
N GLY A 106 5.59 -9.49 2.45
CA GLY A 106 5.38 -8.08 2.07
C GLY A 106 6.21 -7.70 0.85
N THR A 107 7.46 -8.16 0.76
CA THR A 107 8.31 -7.99 -0.42
C THR A 107 7.68 -8.64 -1.65
N ALA A 108 7.21 -9.89 -1.54
CA ALA A 108 6.56 -10.58 -2.64
C ALA A 108 5.25 -9.90 -3.11
N LEU A 109 4.56 -9.20 -2.20
CA LEU A 109 3.34 -8.45 -2.50
C LEU A 109 3.66 -7.11 -3.19
N ILE A 110 4.64 -6.36 -2.68
CA ILE A 110 4.91 -4.97 -3.07
C ILE A 110 5.78 -4.88 -4.33
N THR A 111 6.86 -5.66 -4.41
CA THR A 111 7.86 -5.53 -5.48
C THR A 111 7.31 -5.72 -6.90
N PRO A 112 6.28 -6.55 -7.18
CA PRO A 112 5.72 -6.64 -8.52
C PRO A 112 5.19 -5.31 -9.09
N ALA A 113 4.86 -4.35 -8.23
CA ALA A 113 4.34 -3.03 -8.62
C ALA A 113 5.42 -1.93 -8.70
N MET A 114 6.70 -2.27 -8.44
CA MET A 114 7.86 -1.37 -8.50
C MET A 114 8.56 -1.47 -9.85
#